data_AF-A0A7G8D8E3-F1
#
_entry.id   AF-A0A7G8D8E3-F1
#
_cell.length_a   1.000
_cell.length_b   1.000
_cell.length_c   1.000
_cell.angle_alpha   90.00
_cell.angle_beta   90.00
_cell.angle_gamma   90.00
#
_symmetry.space_group_name_H-M   'P 1'
#
loop_
_entity.id
_entity.type
_entity.pdbx_description
1 polymer ?
#
loop_
_entity_poly.entity_id
_entity_poly.type
_entity_poly.pdbx_seq_one_letter_code
_entity_poly.pdbx_strand_id
1 'polypeptide(L)'
;MKGTDFDQRVYAMVGQIPHGHLSTYGQVADRIGAYGCARQVGWALRRLSLPSQIPWQRVVNAQGRISMSLSREGSDWMQRELLIAEGIPVDLEGRLPLKRFLWSPDEGQIAEMGQLLRAL
;
A
#
# COMPACT_ATOMS: atom_id res chain seq x y z
N MET A 1 10.51 -7.24 13.15
CA MET A 1 9.04 -7.07 13.08
C MET A 1 8.37 -8.39 13.47
N LYS A 2 7.45 -8.39 14.44
CA LYS A 2 6.59 -9.57 14.73
C LYS A 2 5.31 -9.44 13.89
N GLY A 3 5.30 -10.06 12.71
CA GLY A 3 4.12 -10.17 11.84
C GLY A 3 3.96 -11.62 11.42
N THR A 4 2.73 -12.01 11.04
CA THR A 4 2.51 -13.33 10.40
C THR A 4 3.26 -13.39 9.07
N ASP A 5 3.45 -14.59 8.50
CA ASP A 5 3.98 -14.77 7.14
C ASP A 5 3.26 -13.85 6.13
N PHE A 6 1.93 -13.77 6.22
CA PHE A 6 1.12 -12.85 5.42
C PHE A 6 1.53 -11.38 5.56
N ASP A 7 1.76 -10.91 6.79
CA ASP A 7 2.16 -9.52 7.04
C ASP A 7 3.53 -9.23 6.44
N GLN A 8 4.49 -10.15 6.58
CA GLN A 8 5.82 -10.00 6.02
C GLN A 8 5.77 -9.88 4.50
N ARG A 9 4.97 -10.71 3.84
CA ARG A 9 4.75 -10.67 2.38
C ARG A 9 4.07 -9.37 1.95
N VAL A 10 3.07 -8.88 2.71
CA VAL A 10 2.47 -7.56 2.49
C VAL A 10 3.50 -6.45 2.60
N TYR A 11 4.31 -6.43 3.66
CA TYR A 11 5.29 -5.37 3.88
C TYR A 11 6.39 -5.38 2.81
N ALA A 12 6.88 -6.56 2.43
CA ALA A 12 7.86 -6.72 1.36
C ALA A 12 7.32 -6.19 0.03
N MET A 13 6.09 -6.58 -0.33
CA MET A 13 5.40 -6.11 -1.54
C MET A 13 5.20 -4.59 -1.51
N VAL A 14 4.68 -4.04 -0.41
CA VAL A 14 4.46 -2.59 -0.29
C VAL A 14 5.77 -1.82 -0.34
N GLY A 15 6.87 -2.38 0.19
CA GLY A 15 8.21 -1.83 0.09
C GLY A 15 8.71 -1.62 -1.33
N GLN A 16 8.17 -2.35 -2.31
CA GLN A 16 8.56 -2.22 -3.72
C GLN A 16 7.81 -1.11 -4.46
N ILE A 17 6.73 -0.55 -3.89
CA ILE A 17 5.95 0.50 -4.57
C ILE A 17 6.82 1.76 -4.67
N PRO A 18 7.16 2.27 -5.86
CA PRO A 18 8.05 3.42 -6.00
C PRO A 18 7.47 4.71 -5.43
N HIS A 19 8.35 5.67 -5.13
CA HIS A 19 7.94 7.03 -4.77
C HIS A 19 7.05 7.64 -5.86
N GLY A 20 6.00 8.36 -5.45
CA GLY A 20 5.05 9.00 -6.36
C GLY A 20 4.13 8.01 -7.09
N HIS A 21 4.07 6.74 -6.66
CA HIS A 21 3.19 5.74 -7.23
C HIS A 21 2.27 5.12 -6.18
N LEU A 22 1.16 4.55 -6.66
CA LEU A 22 0.09 3.98 -5.85
C LEU A 22 -0.15 2.51 -6.22
N SER A 23 -0.63 1.76 -5.24
CA SER A 23 -1.27 0.46 -5.46
C SER A 23 -2.58 0.39 -4.69
N THR A 24 -3.52 -0.42 -5.16
CA THR A 24 -4.72 -0.73 -4.38
C THR A 24 -4.46 -1.89 -3.42
N TYR A 25 -5.25 -1.98 -2.34
CA TYR A 25 -5.23 -3.15 -1.45
C TYR A 25 -5.44 -4.48 -2.19
N GLY A 26 -6.31 -4.49 -3.20
CA GLY A 26 -6.56 -5.66 -4.05
C GLY A 26 -5.31 -6.05 -4.85
N GLN A 27 -4.68 -5.09 -5.54
CA GLN A 27 -3.45 -5.35 -6.29
C GLN A 27 -2.29 -5.86 -5.41
N VAL A 28 -2.18 -5.36 -4.17
CA VAL A 28 -1.19 -5.91 -3.21
C VAL A 28 -1.53 -7.36 -2.89
N ALA A 29 -2.80 -7.67 -2.59
CA ALA A 29 -3.26 -9.02 -2.29
C ALA A 29 -3.00 -9.98 -3.48
N ASP A 30 -3.27 -9.55 -4.71
CA ASP A 30 -3.06 -10.34 -5.92
C ASP A 30 -1.58 -10.63 -6.16
N ARG A 31 -0.70 -9.64 -5.97
CA ARG A 31 0.74 -9.81 -6.17
C ARG A 31 1.40 -10.72 -5.14
N ILE A 32 0.84 -10.83 -3.94
CA ILE A 32 1.25 -11.83 -2.95
C ILE A 32 0.47 -13.15 -3.09
N GLY A 33 -0.23 -13.39 -4.20
CA GLY A 33 -0.96 -14.63 -4.45
C GLY A 33 -2.10 -14.90 -3.46
N ALA A 34 -2.61 -13.86 -2.78
CA ALA A 34 -3.71 -13.93 -1.83
C ALA A 34 -4.95 -13.23 -2.39
N TYR A 35 -5.42 -13.68 -3.56
CA TYR A 35 -6.57 -13.11 -4.25
C TYR A 35 -7.79 -12.97 -3.30
N GLY A 36 -8.45 -11.81 -3.33
CA GLY A 36 -9.60 -11.51 -2.47
C GLY A 36 -9.25 -11.07 -1.04
N CYS A 37 -7.98 -11.05 -0.64
CA CYS A 37 -7.55 -10.69 0.73
C CYS A 37 -7.26 -9.18 0.93
N ALA A 38 -7.88 -8.30 0.15
CA ALA A 38 -7.65 -6.85 0.21
C ALA A 38 -7.86 -6.26 1.62
N ARG A 39 -8.87 -6.74 2.35
CA ARG A 39 -9.16 -6.28 3.72
C ARG A 39 -8.05 -6.70 4.69
N GLN A 40 -7.51 -7.89 4.53
CA GLN A 40 -6.40 -8.42 5.33
C GLN A 40 -5.11 -7.64 5.07
N VAL A 41 -4.85 -7.20 3.84
CA VAL A 41 -3.76 -6.27 3.54
C VAL A 41 -3.92 -4.98 4.34
N GLY A 42 -5.12 -4.40 4.37
CA GLY A 42 -5.40 -3.21 5.17
C GLY A 42 -5.14 -3.45 6.67
N TRP A 43 -5.51 -4.62 7.20
CA TRP A 43 -5.22 -4.99 8.59
C TRP A 43 -3.73 -5.19 8.87
N ALA A 44 -2.97 -5.78 7.94
CA ALA A 44 -1.53 -5.90 8.03
C ALA A 44 -0.89 -4.51 8.12
N LEU A 45 -1.23 -3.59 7.21
CA LEU A 45 -0.69 -2.23 7.23
C LEU A 45 -1.07 -1.45 8.49
N ARG A 46 -2.25 -1.69 9.08
CA ARG A 46 -2.63 -1.10 10.38
C ARG A 46 -1.80 -1.59 11.57
N ARG A 47 -1.11 -2.73 11.47
CA ARG A 47 -0.24 -3.25 12.52
C ARG A 47 1.16 -2.63 12.52
N LEU A 48 1.49 -1.81 11.51
CA LEU A 48 2.75 -1.09 11.48
C LEU A 48 2.81 -0.06 12.61
N SER A 49 3.91 -0.05 13.36
CA SER A 49 4.23 1.08 14.23
C SER A 49 4.65 2.27 13.36
N LEU A 50 4.11 3.46 13.67
CA LEU A 50 4.43 4.70 12.96
C LEU A 50 5.42 5.54 13.79
N PRO A 51 6.41 6.20 13.16
CA PRO A 51 6.71 6.18 11.73
C PRO A 51 7.28 4.83 11.26
N SER A 52 6.98 4.44 10.02
CA SER A 52 7.42 3.18 9.41
C SER A 52 8.29 3.44 8.19
N GLN A 53 9.28 2.57 7.94
CA GLN A 53 10.04 2.57 6.68
C GLN A 53 9.25 1.96 5.52
N ILE A 54 8.20 1.18 5.82
CA ILE A 54 7.32 0.64 4.79
C ILE A 54 6.44 1.78 4.27
N PRO A 55 6.37 2.03 2.95
CA PRO A 55 5.62 3.16 2.38
C PRO A 55 4.11 2.86 2.32
N TRP A 56 3.53 2.55 3.48
CA TRP A 56 2.12 2.15 3.64
C TRP A 56 1.13 3.18 3.09
N GLN A 57 1.52 4.46 3.06
CA GLN A 57 0.71 5.55 2.52
C GLN A 57 0.35 5.35 1.04
N ARG A 58 1.18 4.62 0.28
CA ARG A 58 1.02 4.37 -1.16
C ARG A 58 -0.08 3.34 -1.47
N VAL A 59 -0.68 2.72 -0.45
CA VAL A 59 -1.76 1.75 -0.61
C VAL A 59 -3.12 2.37 -0.30
N VAL A 60 -4.00 2.38 -1.30
CA VAL A 60 -5.31 3.07 -1.25
C VAL A 60 -6.46 2.14 -1.67
N ASN A 61 -7.71 2.59 -1.54
CA ASN A 61 -8.84 1.80 -2.01
C ASN A 61 -8.99 1.85 -3.53
N ALA A 62 -9.77 0.92 -4.08
CA ALA A 62 -9.99 0.82 -5.52
C ALA A 62 -10.80 2.00 -6.11
N GLN A 63 -11.50 2.77 -5.27
CA GLN A 63 -12.20 3.99 -5.69
C GLN A 63 -11.27 5.21 -5.81
N GLY A 64 -9.97 5.07 -5.57
CA GLY A 64 -9.03 6.18 -5.61
C GLY A 64 -9.24 7.16 -4.46
N ARG A 65 -9.47 6.63 -3.26
CA ARG A 65 -9.58 7.42 -2.04
C ARG A 65 -8.74 6.85 -0.92
N ILE A 66 -8.30 7.72 -0.03
CA ILE A 66 -7.82 7.34 1.30
C ILE A 66 -9.00 6.72 2.07
N SER A 67 -8.76 5.59 2.73
CA SER A 67 -9.74 4.95 3.61
C SER A 67 -9.87 5.74 4.92
N MET A 68 -10.68 6.79 4.93
CA MET A 68 -10.92 7.64 6.13
C MET A 68 -11.74 6.88 7.19
N SER A 69 -11.32 6.92 8.45
CA SER A 69 -12.07 6.27 9.56
C SER A 69 -11.56 6.73 10.92
N LEU A 70 -12.47 6.97 11.87
CA LEU A 70 -12.12 7.27 13.27
C LEU A 70 -11.22 6.20 13.91
N SER A 71 -11.38 4.93 13.50
CA SER A 71 -10.56 3.79 13.97
C SER A 71 -9.10 3.80 13.48
N ARG A 72 -8.72 4.81 12.69
CA ARG A 72 -7.37 5.00 12.17
C ARG A 72 -6.56 6.02 12.97
N GLU A 73 -7.13 6.64 14.01
CA GLU A 73 -6.42 7.45 15.00
C GLU A 73 -5.51 8.53 14.36
N GLY A 74 -5.99 9.15 13.28
CA GLY A 74 -5.26 10.21 12.55
C GLY A 74 -4.25 9.72 11.52
N SER A 75 -4.02 8.41 11.37
CA SER A 75 -3.15 7.87 10.32
C SER A 75 -3.69 8.14 8.90
N ASP A 76 -4.97 8.44 8.74
CA ASP A 76 -5.57 8.87 7.48
C ASP A 76 -5.18 10.31 7.09
N TRP A 77 -5.07 11.23 8.05
CA TRP A 77 -4.48 12.55 7.81
C TRP A 77 -2.98 12.46 7.48
N MET A 78 -2.23 11.64 8.23
CA MET A 78 -0.82 11.37 7.93
C MET A 78 -0.63 10.83 6.51
N GLN A 79 -1.51 9.91 6.08
CA GLN A 79 -1.49 9.36 4.72
C GLN A 79 -1.63 10.46 3.67
N ARG A 80 -2.54 11.41 3.89
CA ARG A 80 -2.76 12.54 2.99
C ARG A 80 -1.50 13.39 2.84
N GLU A 81 -0.90 13.79 3.95
CA GLU A 81 0.29 14.66 3.94
C GLU A 81 1.50 13.97 3.28
N LEU A 82 1.71 12.68 3.56
CA LEU A 82 2.77 11.91 2.91
C LEU A 82 2.55 11.79 1.40
N LEU A 83 1.33 11.52 0.94
CA LEU A 83 1.02 11.44 -0.49
C LEU A 83 1.24 12.78 -1.21
N ILE A 84 0.84 13.89 -0.58
CA ILE A 84 1.07 15.24 -1.12
C ILE A 84 2.57 15.53 -1.22
N ALA A 85 3.35 15.14 -0.21
CA ALA A 85 4.81 15.28 -0.25
C ALA A 85 5.47 14.48 -1.39
N GLU A 86 4.86 13.36 -1.80
CA GLU A 86 5.30 12.58 -2.97
C GLU A 86 4.78 13.13 -4.32
N GLY A 87 4.07 14.26 -4.33
CA GLY A 87 3.52 14.88 -5.54
C GLY A 87 2.16 14.33 -6.00
N ILE A 88 1.49 13.55 -5.15
CA ILE A 88 0.16 13.00 -5.44
C ILE A 88 -0.90 13.95 -4.84
N PRO A 89 -1.70 14.64 -5.66
CA PRO A 89 -2.72 15.54 -5.16
C PRO A 89 -3.85 14.77 -4.48
N VAL A 90 -4.21 15.21 -3.27
CA VAL A 90 -5.32 14.66 -2.49
C VAL A 90 -6.21 15.80 -2.00
N ASP A 91 -7.51 15.71 -2.31
CA ASP A 91 -8.48 16.71 -1.86
C ASP A 91 -8.82 16.56 -0.36
N LEU A 92 -9.71 17.42 0.14
CA LEU A 92 -10.16 17.40 1.54
C LEU A 92 -11.02 16.18 1.88
N GLU A 93 -11.64 15.56 0.87
CA GLU A 93 -12.44 14.34 1.01
C GLU A 93 -11.57 13.06 0.86
N GLY A 94 -10.25 13.22 0.68
CA GLY A 94 -9.32 12.12 0.51
C GLY A 94 -9.33 11.48 -0.88
N ARG A 95 -9.91 12.12 -1.90
CA ARG A 95 -9.92 11.62 -3.29
C ARG A 95 -8.62 11.98 -3.99
N LEU A 96 -8.20 11.11 -4.90
CA LEU A 96 -6.96 11.25 -5.66
C LEU A 96 -7.10 10.63 -7.07
N PRO A 97 -6.30 11.06 -8.06
CA PRO A 97 -6.39 10.57 -9.43
C PRO A 97 -5.68 9.21 -9.59
N LEU A 98 -6.26 8.15 -9.01
CA LEU A 98 -5.65 6.81 -8.90
C LEU A 98 -5.04 6.31 -10.23
N LYS A 99 -5.80 6.36 -11.32
CA LYS A 99 -5.35 5.84 -12.63
C LYS A 99 -4.03 6.45 -13.12
N ARG A 100 -3.78 7.72 -12.79
CA ARG A 100 -2.55 8.43 -13.20
C ARG A 100 -1.31 7.94 -12.45
N PHE A 101 -1.49 7.51 -11.20
CA PHE A 101 -0.40 7.16 -10.30
C PHE A 101 -0.30 5.66 -10.03
N LEU A 102 -1.17 4.84 -10.63
CA LEU A 102 -1.11 3.38 -10.47
C LEU A 102 0.24 2.85 -10.94
N TRP A 103 0.88 2.10 -10.05
CA TRP A 103 2.12 1.40 -10.38
C TRP A 103 1.85 0.16 -11.23
N SER A 104 2.45 0.18 -12.43
CA SER A 104 2.48 -0.93 -13.38
C SER A 104 3.94 -1.40 -13.52
N PRO A 105 4.38 -2.40 -12.73
CA PRO A 105 5.72 -2.95 -12.88
C PRO A 105 5.89 -3.68 -14.21
N ASP A 106 7.10 -3.61 -14.77
CA ASP A 106 7.46 -4.42 -15.93
C ASP A 106 7.69 -5.90 -15.58
N GLU A 107 7.90 -6.74 -16.58
CA GLU A 107 8.10 -8.18 -16.41
C GLU A 107 9.30 -8.53 -15.52
N GLY A 108 10.38 -7.75 -15.61
CA GLY A 108 11.58 -7.95 -14.79
C GLY A 108 11.31 -7.66 -13.32
N GLN A 109 10.64 -6.54 -13.03
CA GLN A 109 10.21 -6.17 -11.69
C GLN A 109 9.24 -7.20 -11.09
N ILE A 110 8.33 -7.74 -11.90
CA ILE A 110 7.42 -8.80 -11.47
C ILE A 110 8.20 -10.08 -11.11
N ALA A 111 9.18 -10.47 -11.93
CA ALA A 111 9.99 -11.66 -11.68
C ALA A 111 10.83 -11.55 -10.40
N GLU A 112 11.50 -10.42 -10.20
CA GLU A 112 12.28 -10.12 -8.99
C GLU A 112 11.41 -10.16 -7.74
N MET A 113 10.23 -9.53 -7.79
CA MET A 113 9.29 -9.54 -6.69
C MET A 113 8.77 -10.95 -6.37
N GLY A 114 8.54 -11.77 -7.39
CA GLY A 114 8.18 -13.18 -7.21
C GLY A 114 9.29 -13.99 -6.52
N GLN A 115 10.57 -13.68 -6.78
CA GLN A 115 11.69 -14.30 -6.07
C GLN A 115 11.76 -13.84 -4.61
N LEU A 116 11.63 -12.53 -4.36
CA LEU A 116 11.60 -11.95 -3.02
C LEU A 116 10.52 -12.60 -2.14
N LEU A 117 9.31 -12.73 -2.67
CA LEU A 117 8.16 -13.28 -1.93
C LEU A 117 8.26 -14.79 -1.66
N ARG A 118 9.11 -15.53 -2.38
CA ARG A 118 9.39 -16.96 -2.13
C ARG A 118 10.47 -17.19 -1.07
N ALA A 119 11.24 -16.15 -0.74
CA ALA A 119 12.32 -16.22 0.24
C ALA A 119 11.87 -15.84 1.67
N LEU A 120 10.60 -15.46 1.83
CA LEU A 120 9.93 -15.21 3.10
C LEU A 120 9.16 -16.47 3.51
#